data_AF-A0A2U1TIN4-F1
#
_entry.id   AF-A0A2U1TIN4-F1
#
_cell.length_a   1.000
_cell.length_b   1.000
_cell.length_c   1.000
_cell.angle_alpha   90.00
_cell.angle_beta   90.00
_cell.angle_gamma   90.00
#
_symmetry.space_group_name_H-M   'P 1'
#
loop_
_entity.id
_entity.type
_entity.pdbx_description
1 polymer ?
#
loop_
_entity_poly.entity_id
_entity_poly.type
_entity_poly.pdbx_seq_one_letter_code
_entity_poly.pdbx_strand_id
1 'polypeptide(L)'
;QLVAITHSGQQPQALEEESGGEPTTYSNSFEVVKASTTWRTDMPYRPMVDGPQIATVVGPAGEEIYCDEYGRIKLQFPWDRYGASDDQSSCWVRVSQGWAGGQYGLIAIPRIGH
;
A
#
# COMPACT_ATOMS: atom_id res chain seq x y z
N GLN A 1 0.63 5.58 29.50
CA GLN A 1 1.32 5.90 28.23
C GLN A 1 0.56 7.04 27.55
N LEU A 2 1.27 8.06 27.07
CA LEU A 2 0.71 9.15 26.28
C LEU A 2 0.44 8.66 24.84
N VAL A 3 -0.72 8.95 24.27
CA VAL A 3 -1.10 8.51 22.91
C VAL A 3 -1.38 9.67 21.95
N ALA A 4 -1.79 10.83 22.46
CA ALA A 4 -1.89 12.06 21.68
C ALA A 4 -1.63 13.29 22.57
N ILE A 5 -1.13 14.36 21.97
CA ILE A 5 -0.98 15.67 22.62
C ILE A 5 -1.30 16.77 21.62
N THR A 6 -2.06 17.77 22.06
CA THR A 6 -2.36 18.98 21.30
C THR A 6 -1.90 20.18 22.11
N HIS A 7 -1.14 21.06 21.47
CA HIS A 7 -0.60 22.27 22.08
C HIS A 7 -1.26 23.50 21.46
N SER A 8 -1.61 24.48 22.27
CA SER A 8 -2.16 25.76 21.83
C SER A 8 -1.45 26.89 22.56
N GLY A 9 -0.88 27.83 21.80
CA GLY A 9 -0.22 29.01 22.33
C GLY A 9 -0.84 30.28 21.74
N GLN A 10 -1.00 31.31 22.57
CA GLN A 10 -1.45 32.63 22.15
C GLN A 10 -0.45 33.67 22.65
N GLN A 11 0.02 34.53 21.74
CA GLN A 11 0.96 35.61 22.06
C GLN A 11 0.40 36.94 21.55
N PRO A 12 -0.39 37.67 22.37
CA PRO A 12 -0.99 38.95 21.97
C PRO A 12 0.05 40.05 21.67
N GLN A 13 1.20 40.03 22.34
CA GLN A 13 2.24 41.07 22.24
C GLN A 13 3.04 41.05 20.92
N ALA A 14 2.78 40.07 20.05
CA ALA A 14 3.43 40.02 18.73
C ALA A 14 2.88 41.08 17.76
N LEU A 15 1.76 41.73 18.08
CA LEU A 15 1.21 42.86 17.33
C LEU A 15 1.71 44.17 17.97
N GLU A 16 2.64 44.86 17.30
CA GLU A 16 3.36 46.04 17.82
C GLU A 16 2.45 47.25 18.17
N GLU A 17 1.19 47.29 17.68
CA GLU A 17 0.31 48.47 17.83
C GLU A 17 -0.87 48.31 18.80
N GLU A 18 -1.11 47.14 19.39
CA GLU A 18 -2.16 46.99 20.41
C GLU A 18 -1.77 45.93 21.45
N SER A 19 -0.78 46.26 22.28
CA SER A 19 -0.48 45.48 23.49
C SER A 19 -1.56 45.75 24.54
N GLY A 20 -2.76 45.19 24.32
CA GLY A 20 -3.66 44.90 25.43
C GLY A 20 -2.88 43.99 26.39
N GLY A 21 -2.77 44.37 27.66
CA GLY A 21 -1.85 43.79 28.65
C GLY A 21 -2.03 42.31 29.02
N GLU A 22 -2.65 41.51 28.15
CA GLU A 22 -2.83 40.07 28.26
C GLU A 22 -1.47 39.35 28.10
N PRO A 23 -1.13 38.39 28.98
CA PRO A 23 0.14 37.66 28.92
C PRO A 23 0.17 36.66 27.74
N THR A 24 1.37 36.26 27.33
CA THR A 24 1.54 35.07 26.48
C THR A 24 1.01 33.85 27.22
N THR A 25 0.08 33.12 26.61
CA THR A 25 -0.50 31.89 27.19
C THR A 25 -0.11 30.67 26.39
N TYR A 26 0.04 29.56 27.09
CA TYR A 26 0.26 28.25 26.52
C TYR A 26 -0.59 27.23 27.27
N SER A 27 -1.24 26.36 26.52
CA SER A 27 -2.07 25.27 27.03
C SER A 27 -1.82 24.01 26.22
N ASN A 28 -2.04 22.86 26.84
CA ASN A 28 -1.96 21.57 26.18
C ASN A 28 -3.04 20.62 26.70
N SER A 29 -3.56 19.80 25.78
CA SER A 29 -4.45 18.69 26.08
C SER A 29 -3.74 17.39 25.71
N PHE A 30 -3.90 16.36 26.53
CA PHE A 30 -3.27 15.06 26.32
C PHE A 30 -4.25 13.92 26.45
N GLU A 31 -4.07 12.90 25.61
CA GLU A 31 -4.77 11.63 25.68
C GLU A 31 -3.81 10.56 26.19
N VAL A 32 -4.26 9.79 27.18
CA VAL A 32 -3.44 8.77 27.84
C VAL A 32 -4.17 7.44 27.93
N VAL A 33 -3.41 6.36 27.79
CA VAL A 33 -3.85 4.99 28.02
C VAL A 33 -3.13 4.42 29.24
N LYS A 34 -3.81 3.53 29.99
CA LYS A 34 -3.24 2.86 31.17
C LYS A 34 -1.91 2.19 30.79
N ALA A 35 -0.90 2.31 31.66
CA ALA A 35 0.42 1.73 31.41
C ALA A 35 0.39 0.20 31.25
N SER A 36 -0.58 -0.46 31.88
CA SER A 36 -0.79 -1.92 31.79
C SER A 36 -1.47 -2.37 30.50
N THR A 37 -1.95 -1.45 29.67
CA THR A 37 -2.69 -1.77 28.44
C THR A 37 -1.80 -1.50 27.24
N THR A 38 -1.58 -2.53 26.40
CA THR A 38 -0.91 -2.35 25.11
C THR A 38 -1.78 -1.53 24.18
N TRP A 39 -1.30 -0.34 23.80
CA TRP A 39 -1.98 0.47 22.80
C TRP A 39 -1.77 -0.09 21.39
N ARG A 40 -2.81 0.02 20.54
CA ARG A 40 -2.76 -0.28 19.11
C ARG A 40 -3.46 0.86 18.37
N THR A 41 -2.89 1.24 17.23
CA THR A 41 -3.53 2.22 16.34
C THR A 41 -4.80 1.65 15.72
N ASP A 42 -5.75 2.52 15.43
CA ASP A 42 -6.87 2.19 14.56
C ASP A 42 -6.35 1.80 13.18
N MET A 43 -7.04 0.85 12.54
CA MET A 43 -6.69 0.45 11.18
C MET A 43 -7.06 1.57 10.21
N PRO A 44 -6.13 2.03 9.34
CA PRO A 44 -6.47 2.97 8.29
C PRO A 44 -7.41 2.32 7.29
N TYR A 45 -8.03 3.15 6.45
CA TYR A 45 -8.84 2.68 5.33
C TYR A 45 -8.03 1.71 4.46
N ARG A 46 -8.62 0.54 4.17
CA ARG A 46 -7.97 -0.49 3.36
C ARG A 46 -8.01 -0.08 1.89
N PRO A 47 -6.88 -0.09 1.16
CA PRO A 47 -6.90 0.08 -0.28
C PRO A 47 -7.80 -0.96 -0.95
N MET A 48 -8.66 -0.52 -1.85
CA MET A 48 -9.62 -1.39 -2.57
C MET A 48 -9.32 -1.38 -4.06
N VAL A 49 -9.58 -2.51 -4.70
CA VAL A 49 -9.54 -2.68 -6.15
C VAL A 49 -10.98 -2.93 -6.57
N ASP A 50 -11.61 -1.93 -7.20
CA ASP A 50 -13.05 -1.94 -7.51
C ASP A 50 -13.44 -2.97 -8.57
N GLY A 51 -12.48 -3.45 -9.36
CA GLY A 51 -12.72 -4.46 -10.39
C GLY A 51 -11.45 -5.02 -11.02
N PRO A 52 -11.58 -5.97 -11.96
CA PRO A 52 -10.45 -6.55 -12.67
C PRO A 52 -9.64 -5.50 -13.42
N GLN A 53 -8.34 -5.74 -13.53
CA GLN A 53 -7.42 -4.86 -14.25
C GLN A 53 -6.62 -5.67 -15.27
N ILE A 54 -6.22 -5.00 -16.34
CA ILE A 54 -5.29 -5.56 -17.33
C ILE A 54 -3.86 -5.47 -16.80
N ALA A 55 -3.02 -6.39 -17.25
CA ALA A 55 -1.58 -6.39 -17.01
C ALA A 55 -0.90 -7.13 -18.17
N THR A 56 0.37 -6.82 -18.40
CA THR A 56 1.18 -7.50 -19.41
C THR A 56 1.95 -8.65 -18.75
N VAL A 57 2.01 -9.81 -19.41
CA VAL A 57 2.82 -10.94 -18.99
C VAL A 57 4.30 -10.59 -19.16
N VAL A 58 5.10 -10.83 -18.13
CA VAL A 58 6.54 -10.49 -18.10
C VAL A 58 7.39 -11.67 -17.63
N GLY A 59 8.69 -11.59 -17.86
CA GLY A 59 9.66 -12.62 -17.49
C GLY A 59 11.08 -12.23 -17.87
N PRO A 60 12.05 -13.15 -17.74
CA PRO A 60 13.45 -12.89 -18.01
C PRO A 60 13.68 -12.49 -19.47
N ALA A 61 14.73 -11.70 -19.72
CA ALA A 61 15.08 -11.28 -21.07
C ALA A 61 15.44 -12.50 -21.96
N GLY A 62 14.86 -12.53 -23.17
CA GLY A 62 15.09 -13.60 -24.14
C GLY A 62 14.16 -14.81 -24.00
N GLU A 63 13.34 -14.86 -22.96
CA GLU A 63 12.32 -15.90 -22.80
C GLU A 63 11.02 -15.51 -23.49
N GLU A 64 10.33 -16.51 -24.06
CA GLU A 64 8.99 -16.33 -24.63
C GLU A 64 7.89 -16.72 -23.64
N ILE A 65 8.16 -17.73 -22.81
CA ILE A 65 7.24 -18.27 -21.81
C ILE A 65 7.98 -18.40 -20.49
N TYR A 66 7.43 -17.81 -19.42
CA TYR A 66 8.00 -17.92 -18.08
C TYR A 66 6.90 -18.29 -17.08
N CYS A 67 6.91 -19.55 -16.65
CA CYS A 67 6.00 -20.06 -15.65
C CYS A 67 6.69 -21.01 -14.66
N ASP A 68 6.11 -21.16 -13.48
CA ASP A 68 6.56 -22.14 -12.50
C ASP A 68 5.87 -23.51 -12.67
N GLU A 69 6.17 -24.45 -11.77
CA GLU A 69 5.61 -25.80 -11.76
C GLU A 69 4.07 -25.86 -11.69
N TYR A 70 3.41 -24.75 -11.32
CA TYR A 70 1.95 -24.64 -11.22
C TYR A 70 1.34 -23.87 -12.41
N GLY A 71 2.13 -23.51 -13.42
CA GLY A 71 1.67 -22.72 -14.56
C GLY A 71 1.30 -21.28 -14.19
N ARG A 72 1.86 -20.75 -13.10
CA ARG A 72 1.69 -19.34 -12.72
C ARG A 72 2.62 -18.47 -13.55
N ILE A 73 2.23 -17.22 -13.75
CA ILE A 73 2.99 -16.24 -14.54
C ILE A 73 3.37 -15.03 -13.69
N LYS A 74 4.26 -14.20 -14.23
CA LYS A 74 4.57 -12.86 -13.71
C LYS A 74 3.88 -11.81 -14.58
N LEU A 75 3.45 -10.73 -13.97
CA LEU A 75 2.73 -9.61 -14.58
C LEU A 75 3.39 -8.26 -14.29
N GLN A 76 3.21 -7.31 -15.19
CA GLN A 76 3.47 -5.88 -14.99
C GLN A 76 2.14 -5.13 -15.15
N PHE A 77 1.71 -4.40 -14.12
CA PHE A 77 0.51 -3.57 -14.21
C PHE A 77 0.82 -2.25 -14.93
N PRO A 78 -0.12 -1.67 -15.70
CA PRO A 78 0.11 -0.39 -16.39
C PRO A 78 0.42 0.80 -15.48
N TRP A 79 -0.03 0.73 -14.23
CA TRP A 79 0.20 1.77 -13.22
C TRP A 79 1.48 1.57 -12.41
N ASP A 80 2.17 0.43 -12.56
CA ASP A 80 3.43 0.20 -11.88
C ASP A 80 4.55 0.97 -12.59
N ARG A 81 5.09 1.96 -11.87
CA ARG A 81 6.14 2.88 -12.34
C ARG A 81 7.55 2.38 -12.04
N TYR A 82 7.69 1.35 -11.21
CA TYR A 82 8.98 0.93 -10.67
C TYR A 82 9.42 -0.44 -11.18
N GLY A 83 8.49 -1.30 -11.60
CA GLY A 83 8.82 -2.58 -12.23
C GLY A 83 9.57 -2.40 -13.55
N ALA A 84 10.57 -3.26 -13.77
CA ALA A 84 11.40 -3.26 -14.97
C ALA A 84 10.80 -4.09 -16.12
N SER A 85 9.56 -4.55 -15.98
CA SER A 85 8.88 -5.45 -16.91
C SER A 85 9.65 -6.77 -17.12
N ASP A 86 10.15 -7.34 -16.03
CA ASP A 86 10.98 -8.54 -15.99
C ASP A 86 10.42 -9.60 -15.00
N ASP A 87 11.20 -10.63 -14.68
CA ASP A 87 10.81 -11.69 -13.76
C ASP A 87 10.68 -11.25 -12.29
N GLN A 88 11.06 -10.01 -11.95
CA GLN A 88 10.95 -9.43 -10.61
C GLN A 88 9.78 -8.45 -10.45
N SER A 89 9.08 -8.13 -11.53
CA SER A 89 7.96 -7.17 -11.55
C SER A 89 6.77 -7.50 -10.64
N SER A 90 6.55 -8.78 -10.31
CA SER A 90 5.44 -9.18 -9.44
C SER A 90 5.67 -10.52 -8.76
N CYS A 91 4.70 -10.92 -7.93
CA CYS A 91 4.59 -12.28 -7.44
C CYS A 91 4.04 -13.22 -8.53
N TRP A 92 4.09 -14.52 -8.27
CA TRP A 92 3.47 -15.52 -9.14
C TRP A 92 1.94 -15.45 -9.08
N VAL A 93 1.31 -15.25 -10.23
CA VAL A 93 -0.15 -15.14 -10.37
C VAL A 93 -0.70 -16.37 -11.08
N ARG A 94 -1.75 -16.98 -10.50
CA ARG A 94 -2.44 -18.13 -11.11
C ARG A 94 -3.23 -17.70 -12.34
N VAL A 95 -3.19 -18.54 -13.37
CA VAL A 95 -3.92 -18.33 -14.62
C VAL A 95 -5.16 -19.22 -14.62
N SER A 96 -6.32 -18.63 -14.90
CA SER A 96 -7.54 -19.40 -15.13
C SER A 96 -7.41 -20.23 -16.40
N GLN A 97 -7.84 -21.48 -16.36
CA GLN A 97 -7.80 -22.41 -17.49
C GLN A 97 -9.22 -22.83 -17.89
N GLY A 98 -9.39 -23.29 -19.13
CA GLY A 98 -10.68 -23.80 -19.61
C GLY A 98 -11.17 -25.05 -18.85
N TRP A 99 -10.23 -25.87 -18.35
CA TRP A 99 -10.53 -27.02 -17.50
C TRP A 99 -9.28 -27.44 -16.69
N ALA A 100 -9.43 -27.61 -15.37
CA ALA A 100 -8.37 -28.09 -14.48
C ALA A 100 -8.87 -29.27 -13.62
N GLY A 101 -8.35 -30.47 -13.88
CA GLY A 101 -8.62 -31.70 -13.13
C GLY A 101 -7.42 -32.18 -12.32
N GLY A 102 -7.54 -33.33 -11.66
CA GLY A 102 -6.47 -33.92 -10.86
C GLY A 102 -5.35 -34.49 -11.74
N GLN A 103 -4.39 -33.64 -12.14
CA GLN A 103 -3.26 -33.95 -13.04
C GLN A 103 -3.61 -34.09 -14.54
N TYR A 104 -4.80 -33.65 -14.97
CA TYR A 104 -5.19 -33.59 -16.39
C TYR A 104 -6.11 -32.40 -16.63
N GLY A 105 -6.18 -31.92 -17.87
CA GLY A 105 -7.01 -30.78 -18.22
C GLY A 105 -6.49 -30.05 -19.46
N LEU A 106 -6.91 -28.80 -19.61
CA LEU A 106 -6.43 -27.90 -20.65
C LEU A 106 -5.39 -26.95 -20.06
N ILE A 107 -4.31 -26.72 -20.78
CA ILE A 107 -3.28 -25.74 -20.41
C ILE A 107 -2.99 -24.81 -21.57
N ALA A 108 -3.20 -23.52 -21.34
CA ALA A 108 -2.75 -22.45 -22.21
C ALA A 108 -1.98 -21.45 -21.33
N ILE A 109 -0.66 -21.44 -21.46
CA ILE A 109 0.20 -20.53 -20.71
C ILE A 109 0.33 -19.21 -21.49
N PRO A 110 -0.03 -18.06 -20.91
CA PRO A 110 0.20 -16.76 -21.51
C PRO A 110 1.70 -16.52 -21.76
N ARG A 111 2.02 -15.97 -22.93
CA ARG A 111 3.40 -15.66 -23.36
C ARG A 111 3.78 -14.25 -22.92
N ILE A 112 5.07 -14.02 -22.71
CA ILE A 112 5.62 -12.70 -22.37
C ILE A 112 5.25 -11.68 -23.45
N GLY A 113 4.84 -10.48 -23.04
CA GLY A 113 4.44 -9.38 -23.92
C GLY A 113 2.95 -9.34 -24.29
N HIS A 114 2.14 -10.30 -23.83
CA HIS A 114 0.70 -10.36 -24.06
C HIS A 114 -0.13 -10.01 -22.81
#